data_AF-A0A3S7V000-F1
#
_entry.id   AF-A0A3S7V000-F1
#
_cell.length_a   1.000
_cell.length_b   1.000
_cell.length_c   1.000
_cell.angle_alpha   90.00
_cell.angle_beta   90.00
_cell.angle_gamma   90.00
#
_symmetry.space_group_name_H-M   'P 1'
#
loop_
_entity.id
_entity.type
_entity.pdbx_description
1 polymer ?
#
loop_
_entity_poly.entity_id
_entity_poly.type
_entity_poly.pdbx_seq_one_letter_code
_entity_poly.pdbx_strand_id
1 'polypeptide(L)'
;MNANPPLLGVAAAATPALREIIAEAMNAPSSGNLQPYRFHVVHEPALKATVAEACNAQRAAKTASALIVVTSSQDIATTSLANLEREQG
;
A
#
# COMPACT_ATOMS: atom_id res chain seq x y z
N MET A 1 -3.46 -11.68 -16.00
CA MET A 1 -2.47 -10.69 -15.50
C MET A 1 -3.23 -9.60 -14.77
N ASN A 2 -3.43 -9.78 -13.45
CA ASN A 2 -3.58 -8.76 -12.40
C ASN A 2 -4.46 -9.32 -11.27
N ALA A 3 -3.84 -9.95 -10.26
CA ALA A 3 -4.48 -10.19 -8.97
C ALA A 3 -4.05 -9.12 -7.96
N ASN A 4 -4.50 -7.89 -8.18
CA ASN A 4 -4.72 -6.95 -7.10
C ASN A 4 -6.08 -6.27 -7.33
N PRO A 5 -7.10 -6.57 -6.49
CA PRO A 5 -8.37 -5.88 -6.58
C PRO A 5 -8.17 -4.37 -6.40
N PRO A 6 -9.08 -3.56 -6.98
CA PRO A 6 -8.91 -2.12 -7.06
C PRO A 6 -8.81 -1.53 -5.66
N LEU A 7 -7.68 -0.85 -5.42
CA LEU A 7 -7.45 0.31 -4.55
C LEU A 7 -8.63 0.75 -3.63
N LEU A 8 -9.15 -0.13 -2.77
CA LEU A 8 -10.33 0.22 -1.95
C LEU A 8 -10.00 1.28 -0.87
N GLY A 9 -8.74 1.71 -0.75
CA GLY A 9 -8.32 2.77 0.18
C GLY A 9 -7.39 3.85 -0.37
N VAL A 10 -6.88 3.76 -1.60
CA VAL A 10 -5.85 4.71 -2.10
C VAL A 10 -6.45 5.87 -2.91
N ALA A 11 -7.61 5.69 -3.55
CA ALA A 11 -7.99 6.55 -4.66
C ALA A 11 -8.61 7.90 -4.28
N ALA A 12 -9.29 8.01 -3.12
CA ALA A 12 -10.16 9.17 -2.89
C ALA A 12 -9.44 10.43 -2.39
N ALA A 13 -8.33 10.31 -1.67
CA ALA A 13 -7.71 11.43 -0.96
C ALA A 13 -6.23 11.70 -1.30
N ALA A 14 -5.62 10.89 -2.17
CA ALA A 14 -4.22 11.05 -2.60
C ALA A 14 -4.09 11.99 -3.82
N THR A 15 -2.96 12.70 -3.90
CA THR A 15 -2.63 13.55 -5.07
C THR A 15 -2.46 12.70 -6.34
N PRO A 16 -2.63 13.28 -7.55
CA PRO A 16 -2.39 12.55 -8.80
C PRO A 16 -1.00 11.89 -8.86
N ALA A 17 0.06 12.64 -8.53
CA ALA A 17 1.42 12.12 -8.50
C ALA A 17 1.59 10.91 -7.55
N LEU A 18 0.92 10.94 -6.39
CA LEU A 18 0.99 9.83 -5.44
C LEU A 18 0.24 8.59 -5.95
N ARG A 19 -0.87 8.78 -6.67
CA ARG A 19 -1.59 7.68 -7.34
C ARG A 19 -0.74 7.03 -8.43
N GLU A 20 0.00 7.82 -9.21
CA GLU A 20 0.92 7.31 -10.23
C GLU A 20 2.07 6.50 -9.62
N ILE A 21 2.67 7.00 -8.53
CA ILE A 21 3.73 6.28 -7.80
C ILE A 21 3.23 4.91 -7.31
N ILE A 22 2.02 4.87 -6.72
CA ILE A 22 1.46 3.60 -6.25
C ILE A 22 1.12 2.67 -7.42
N ALA A 23 0.54 3.20 -8.50
CA ALA A 23 0.24 2.40 -9.70
C ALA A 23 1.50 1.73 -10.26
N GLU A 24 2.61 2.46 -10.31
CA GLU A 24 3.88 1.89 -10.78
C GLU A 24 4.48 0.90 -9.77
N ALA A 25 4.39 1.17 -8.47
CA ALA A 25 4.84 0.23 -7.44
C ALA A 25 4.10 -1.12 -7.51
N MET A 26 2.84 -1.12 -7.95
CA MET A 26 2.06 -2.36 -8.16
C MET A 26 2.57 -3.21 -9.33
N ASN A 27 3.34 -2.63 -10.26
CA ASN A 27 3.93 -3.36 -11.39
C ASN A 27 5.21 -4.11 -11.00
N ALA A 28 5.74 -3.87 -9.79
CA ALA A 28 6.96 -4.51 -9.33
C ALA A 28 6.77 -6.04 -9.18
N PRO A 29 7.76 -6.85 -9.60
CA PRO A 29 7.67 -8.30 -9.48
C PRO A 29 7.57 -8.73 -8.01
N SER A 30 6.81 -9.79 -7.74
CA SER A 30 6.66 -10.38 -6.41
C SER A 30 6.68 -11.92 -6.49
N SER A 31 7.06 -12.57 -5.39
CA SER A 31 7.11 -14.04 -5.33
C SER A 31 5.76 -14.65 -5.68
N GLY A 32 5.75 -15.59 -6.63
CA GLY A 32 4.52 -16.23 -7.14
C GLY A 32 3.50 -15.27 -7.75
N ASN A 33 3.90 -14.02 -8.03
CA ASN A 33 3.00 -12.92 -8.37
C ASN A 33 1.87 -12.70 -7.34
N LEU A 34 2.10 -13.07 -6.08
CA LEU A 34 1.10 -12.97 -5.01
C LEU A 34 0.84 -11.54 -4.55
N GLN A 35 1.78 -10.63 -4.79
CA GLN A 35 1.74 -9.26 -4.31
C GLN A 35 1.33 -9.21 -2.82
N PRO A 36 2.11 -9.85 -1.91
CA PRO A 36 1.72 -10.09 -0.52
C PRO A 36 1.90 -8.84 0.35
N TYR A 37 1.52 -7.68 -0.19
CA TYR A 37 1.66 -6.38 0.43
C TYR A 37 0.43 -5.51 0.18
N ARG A 38 0.26 -4.50 1.03
CA ARG A 38 -0.72 -3.43 0.88
C ARG A 38 -0.06 -2.09 1.14
N PHE A 39 -0.39 -1.11 0.30
CA PHE A 39 0.03 0.28 0.45
C PHE A 39 -1.07 1.08 1.14
N HIS A 40 -0.71 1.78 2.22
CA HIS A 40 -1.58 2.72 2.91
C HIS A 40 -1.01 4.12 2.79
N VAL A 41 -1.77 5.02 2.18
CA VAL A 41 -1.37 6.42 2.03
C VAL A 41 -1.92 7.23 3.18
N VAL A 42 -1.03 7.76 4.02
CA VAL A 42 -1.37 8.56 5.19
C VAL A 42 -0.98 10.02 4.95
N HIS A 43 -1.96 10.88 4.77
CA HIS A 43 -1.75 12.32 4.59
C HIS A 43 -2.57 13.18 5.57
N GLU A 44 -3.56 12.59 6.25
CA GLU A 44 -4.34 13.28 7.28
C GLU A 44 -3.40 13.69 8.44
N PRO A 45 -3.38 14.98 8.85
CA PRO A 45 -2.38 15.48 9.79
C PRO A 45 -2.30 14.73 11.12
N ALA A 46 -3.44 14.39 11.73
CA ALA A 46 -3.45 13.73 13.04
C ALA A 46 -2.95 12.28 12.97
N LEU A 47 -3.39 11.53 11.96
CA LEU A 47 -2.93 10.17 11.71
C LEU A 47 -1.45 10.17 11.30
N LYS A 48 -1.02 11.10 10.46
CA LYS A 48 0.39 11.25 10.07
C LYS A 48 1.28 11.54 11.28
N ALA A 49 0.83 12.40 12.19
CA ALA A 49 1.57 12.68 13.43
C ALA A 49 1.74 11.41 14.29
N THR A 50 0.66 10.62 14.42
CA THR A 50 0.69 9.34 15.16
C THR A 50 1.67 8.34 14.53
N VAL A 51 1.63 8.20 13.20
CA VAL A 51 2.57 7.33 12.47
C VAL A 51 4.01 7.85 12.60
N ALA A 52 4.23 9.16 12.52
CA ALA A 52 5.57 9.74 12.69
C ALA A 52 6.14 9.51 14.10
N GLU A 53 5.31 9.56 15.15
CA GLU A 53 5.72 9.18 16.51
C GLU A 53 6.09 7.69 16.60
N ALA A 54 5.31 6.80 15.99
CA ALA A 54 5.67 5.38 15.86
C ALA A 54 6.98 5.16 15.10
N CYS A 55 7.35 6.07 14.19
CA CYS A 55 8.65 6.12 13.54
C CYS A 55 9.74 6.81 14.39
N ASN A 56 9.65 6.79 15.72
CA ASN A 56 10.57 7.46 16.65
C ASN A 56 10.70 8.97 16.40
N ALA A 57 9.61 9.61 16.01
CA ALA A 57 9.55 11.06 15.77
C ALA A 57 10.57 11.58 14.73
N GLN A 58 11.01 10.73 13.80
CA GLN A 58 11.98 11.10 12.77
C GLN A 58 11.55 12.35 11.98
N ARG A 59 12.49 13.27 11.75
CA ARG A 59 12.21 14.55 11.06
C ARG A 59 11.56 14.32 9.70
N ALA A 60 12.05 13.36 8.92
CA ALA A 60 11.50 13.02 7.61
C ALA A 60 10.02 12.62 7.69
N ALA A 61 9.64 11.78 8.67
CA ALA A 61 8.26 11.36 8.85
C ALA A 61 7.35 12.53 9.28
N LYS A 62 7.86 13.41 10.14
CA LYS A 62 7.12 14.61 10.59
C LYS A 62 6.88 15.60 9.45
N THR A 63 7.89 15.86 8.62
CA THR A 63 7.84 16.95 7.62
C THR A 63 7.31 16.52 6.25
N ALA A 64 7.24 15.22 5.94
CA ALA A 64 6.73 14.75 4.65
C ALA A 64 5.27 15.18 4.41
N SER A 65 4.91 15.42 3.15
CA SER A 65 3.54 15.75 2.75
C SER A 65 2.56 14.57 2.90
N ALA A 66 3.08 13.34 2.78
CA ALA A 66 2.36 12.10 3.04
C ALA A 66 3.36 11.00 3.44
N LEU A 67 2.86 9.94 4.08
CA LEU A 67 3.60 8.71 4.38
C LEU A 67 2.94 7.55 3.63
N ILE A 68 3.76 6.70 3.00
CA ILE A 68 3.31 5.43 2.42
C ILE A 68 3.73 4.33 3.39
N VAL A 69 2.77 3.69 4.04
CA VAL A 69 3.02 2.53 4.91
C VAL A 69 2.80 1.27 4.10
N VAL A 70 3.82 0.42 4.03
CA VAL A 70 3.74 -0.89 3.36
C VAL A 70 3.54 -1.95 4.44
N THR A 71 2.45 -2.70 4.34
CA THR A 71 2.13 -3.79 5.28
C THR A 71 2.14 -5.12 4.56
N SER A 72 2.54 -6.17 5.26
CA SER A 72 2.51 -7.56 4.80
C SER A 72 2.10 -8.45 5.96
N SER A 73 1.34 -9.51 5.65
CA SER A 73 0.90 -10.51 6.61
C SER A 73 0.59 -11.82 5.89
N GLN A 74 0.50 -12.91 6.65
CA GLN A 74 0.08 -14.20 6.12
C GLN A 74 -1.34 -14.12 5.51
N ASP A 75 -2.25 -13.40 6.17
CA ASP A 75 -3.62 -13.19 5.70
C ASP A 75 -3.68 -12.49 4.33
N ILE A 76 -2.85 -11.47 4.12
CA ILE A 76 -2.72 -10.80 2.81
C ILE A 76 -2.25 -11.80 1.75
N ALA A 77 -1.25 -12.63 2.07
CA ALA A 77 -0.71 -13.61 1.14
C ALA A 77 -1.71 -14.71 0.78
N THR A 78 -2.41 -15.28 1.78
CA THR A 78 -3.40 -16.35 1.56
C THR A 78 -4.61 -15.82 0.79
N THR A 79 -5.03 -14.58 1.04
CA THR A 79 -6.10 -13.93 0.28
C THR A 79 -5.70 -13.72 -1.18
N SER A 80 -4.47 -13.24 -1.43
CA SER A 80 -3.96 -13.08 -2.79
C SER A 80 -3.86 -14.40 -3.54
N LEU A 81 -3.40 -15.47 -2.88
CA LEU A 81 -3.35 -16.81 -3.46
C LEU A 81 -4.75 -17.28 -3.89
N ALA A 82 -5.73 -17.17 -2.99
CA ALA A 82 -7.12 -17.56 -3.29
C ALA A 82 -7.72 -16.76 -4.46
N ASN A 83 -7.29 -15.51 -4.68
CA ASN A 83 -7.73 -14.72 -5.84
C ASN A 83 -7.07 -15.20 -7.13
N LEU A 84 -5.77 -15.48 -7.12
CA LEU A 84 -5.07 -16.06 -8.28
C LEU A 84 -5.67 -17.40 -8.70
N GLU A 85 -5.98 -18.27 -7.74
CA GLU A 85 -6.60 -19.57 -8.01
C GLU A 85 -7.98 -19.41 -8.69
N ARG A 86 -8.78 -18.43 -8.25
CA ARG A 86 -10.08 -18.11 -8.87
C ARG A 86 -9.96 -17.54 -10.28
N GLU A 87 -8.88 -16.81 -10.58
CA GLU A 87 -8.64 -16.25 -11.92
C GLU A 87 -8.12 -17.30 -12.91
N GLN A 88 -7.63 -18.44 -12.43
CA GLN A 88 -7.04 -19.51 -13.24
C GLN A 88 -8.00 -20.66 -13.56
N GLY A 89 -9.12 -20.77 -12.86
CA GLY A 89 -10.19 -21.74 -13.11
C GLY A 89 -11.29 -21.17 -13.99
#